data_AF-A0A1Q7K4Q2-F1
#
_entry.id   AF-A0A1Q7K4Q2-F1
#
_cell.length_a   1.000
_cell.length_b   1.000
_cell.length_c   1.000
_cell.angle_alpha   90.00
_cell.angle_beta   90.00
_cell.angle_gamma   90.00
#
_symmetry.space_group_name_H-M   'P 1'
#
loop_
_entity.id
_entity.type
_entity.pdbx_description
1 polymer ?
#
loop_
_entity_poly.entity_id
_entity_poly.type
_entity_poly.pdbx_seq_one_letter_code
_entity_poly.pdbx_strand_id
1 'polypeptide(L)'
;MSEPKPQSRIGRSISAVLVGMIVGIVLSLGTDMVLHAARVFPPWGESMAGYDGALLLATIYRTIYGVLSTYITARLAPSRPMQHALAAGFIGFVVSIVGAVATWNKGPAFGPHWYPLALVVLAMPMAWAGGKLRVTQLRTDAAQ
;
A
#
# COMPACT_ATOMS: atom_id res chain seq x y z
N MET A 1 -27.10 -27.96 19.83
CA MET A 1 -26.42 -27.68 18.56
C MET A 1 -25.55 -26.46 18.75
N SER A 2 -24.26 -26.66 19.01
CA SER A 2 -23.31 -25.56 19.20
C SER A 2 -22.63 -25.29 17.86
N GLU A 3 -22.91 -24.15 17.25
CA GLU A 3 -22.18 -23.70 16.06
C GLU A 3 -20.68 -23.59 16.39
N PRO A 4 -19.77 -24.25 15.64
CA PRO A 4 -18.34 -24.06 15.84
C PRO A 4 -17.93 -22.63 15.44
N LYS A 5 -17.29 -21.94 16.39
CA LYS A 5 -17.06 -20.48 16.43
C LYS A 5 -16.40 -19.85 15.17
N PRO A 6 -16.76 -18.60 14.81
CA PRO A 6 -16.19 -17.79 13.71
C PRO A 6 -14.71 -17.34 13.89
N GLN A 7 -14.03 -17.78 14.95
CA GLN A 7 -12.73 -17.26 15.39
C GLN A 7 -11.57 -17.54 14.40
N SER A 8 -11.63 -18.65 13.65
CA SER A 8 -10.61 -18.99 12.64
C SER A 8 -10.68 -18.12 11.39
N ARG A 9 -11.86 -17.57 11.05
CA ARG A 9 -12.05 -16.70 9.88
C ARG A 9 -11.53 -15.29 10.13
N ILE A 10 -11.69 -14.76 11.34
CA ILE A 10 -11.21 -13.42 11.72
C ILE A 10 -9.69 -13.39 11.74
N GLY A 11 -9.04 -14.37 12.39
CA GLY A 11 -7.57 -14.45 12.41
C GLY A 11 -6.96 -14.53 11.01
N ARG A 12 -7.58 -15.29 10.11
CA ARG A 12 -7.15 -15.40 8.70
C ARG A 12 -7.39 -14.13 7.89
N SER A 13 -8.43 -13.37 8.22
CA SER A 13 -8.70 -12.06 7.60
C SER A 13 -7.64 -11.04 8.00
N ILE A 14 -7.32 -10.96 9.29
CA ILE A 14 -6.28 -10.08 9.81
C ILE A 14 -4.92 -10.46 9.22
N SER A 15 -4.57 -11.75 9.21
CA SER A 15 -3.29 -12.19 8.64
C SER A 15 -3.18 -11.89 7.14
N ALA A 16 -4.28 -11.99 6.37
CA ALA A 16 -4.27 -11.63 4.96
C ALA A 16 -3.91 -10.16 4.74
N VAL A 17 -4.49 -9.25 5.52
CA VAL A 17 -4.18 -7.81 5.48
C VAL A 17 -2.76 -7.53 5.91
N LEU A 18 -2.31 -8.14 7.02
CA LEU A 18 -0.95 -7.97 7.54
C LEU A 18 0.10 -8.44 6.54
N VAL A 19 -0.09 -9.61 5.92
CA VAL A 19 0.86 -10.14 4.93
C VAL A 19 0.96 -9.19 3.73
N GLY A 20 -0.17 -8.72 3.21
CA GLY A 20 -0.14 -7.74 2.12
C GLY A 20 0.59 -6.46 2.51
N MET A 21 0.30 -5.92 3.70
CA MET A 21 0.94 -4.71 4.22
C MET A 21 2.46 -4.90 4.38
N ILE A 22 2.90 -6.04 4.95
CA ILE A 22 4.32 -6.37 5.09
C ILE A 22 5.00 -6.43 3.73
N VAL A 23 4.39 -7.06 2.72
CA VAL A 23 4.96 -7.12 1.37
C VAL A 23 5.12 -5.71 0.79
N GLY A 24 4.11 -4.85 0.92
CA GLY A 24 4.19 -3.46 0.45
C GLY A 24 5.31 -2.68 1.15
N ILE A 25 5.41 -2.80 2.48
CA ILE A 25 6.44 -2.13 3.28
C ILE A 25 7.84 -2.61 2.89
N VAL A 26 8.06 -3.92 2.84
CA VAL A 26 9.38 -4.50 2.53
C VAL A 26 9.83 -4.09 1.13
N LEU A 27 8.95 -4.14 0.14
CA LEU A 27 9.28 -3.71 -1.22
C LEU A 27 9.59 -2.21 -1.28
N SER A 28 8.77 -1.36 -0.67
CA SER A 28 9.01 0.09 -0.64
C SER A 28 10.31 0.45 0.07
N LEU A 29 10.54 -0.06 1.28
CA LEU A 29 11.76 0.24 2.05
C LEU A 29 13.00 -0.32 1.36
N GLY A 30 12.93 -1.55 0.82
CA GLY A 30 14.03 -2.14 0.08
C GLY A 30 14.41 -1.31 -1.14
N THR A 31 13.43 -0.85 -1.92
CA THR A 31 13.69 0.02 -3.07
C THR A 31 14.24 1.38 -2.63
N ASP A 32 13.70 1.99 -1.58
CA ASP A 32 14.21 3.25 -1.04
C ASP A 32 15.69 3.12 -0.65
N MET A 33 16.06 2.05 0.07
CA MET A 33 17.45 1.79 0.47
C MET A 33 18.39 1.72 -0.73
N VAL A 34 17.97 1.03 -1.80
CA VAL A 34 18.76 0.94 -3.04
C VAL A 34 18.89 2.30 -3.72
N LEU A 35 17.81 3.09 -3.79
CA LEU A 35 17.82 4.41 -4.43
C LEU A 35 18.67 5.44 -3.65
N HIS A 36 18.67 5.36 -2.32
CA HIS A 36 19.56 6.13 -1.46
C HIS A 36 21.02 5.72 -1.66
N ALA A 37 21.31 4.41 -1.72
CA ALA A 37 22.66 3.91 -1.95
C ALA A 37 23.19 4.29 -3.36
N ALA A 38 22.31 4.29 -4.36
CA ALA A 38 22.62 4.70 -5.73
C ALA A 38 22.69 6.23 -5.92
N ARG A 39 22.43 7.03 -4.87
CA ARG A 39 22.35 8.51 -4.91
C ARG A 39 21.31 9.07 -5.88
N VAL A 40 20.31 8.27 -6.25
CA VAL A 40 19.11 8.78 -6.94
C VAL A 40 18.27 9.57 -5.94
N PHE A 41 18.20 9.08 -4.70
CA PHE A 41 17.66 9.81 -3.56
C PHE A 41 18.82 10.46 -2.78
N PRO A 42 18.63 11.65 -2.17
CA PRO A 42 19.63 12.24 -1.29
C PRO A 42 19.88 11.33 -0.09
N PRO A 43 21.04 11.39 0.59
CA PRO A 43 21.33 10.57 1.75
C PRO A 43 20.24 10.59 2.84
N TRP A 44 20.18 9.52 3.64
CA TRP A 44 19.21 9.45 4.74
C TRP A 44 19.37 10.60 5.71
N GLY A 45 18.25 11.24 6.06
CA GLY A 45 18.23 12.40 6.96
C GLY A 45 18.36 13.75 6.23
N GLU A 46 18.69 13.75 4.94
CA GLU A 46 18.64 14.95 4.11
C GLU A 46 17.23 15.21 3.57
N SER A 47 16.99 16.46 3.17
CA SER A 47 15.71 16.90 2.63
C SER A 47 15.49 16.38 1.21
N MET A 48 14.24 15.95 0.93
CA MET A 48 13.77 15.64 -0.42
C MET A 48 13.37 16.88 -1.24
N ALA A 49 13.57 18.10 -0.71
CA ALA A 49 13.29 19.33 -1.44
C ALA A 49 14.18 19.44 -2.70
N GLY A 50 13.56 19.73 -3.84
CA GLY A 50 14.25 19.82 -5.13
C GLY A 50 14.46 18.48 -5.85
N TYR A 51 14.05 17.35 -5.25
CA TYR A 51 14.13 16.01 -5.83
C TYR A 51 12.79 15.55 -6.43
N ASP A 52 12.08 16.42 -7.16
CA ASP A 52 10.73 16.12 -7.69
C ASP A 52 10.71 14.89 -8.61
N GLY A 53 11.73 14.71 -9.46
CA GLY A 53 11.84 13.53 -10.32
C GLY A 53 12.01 12.24 -9.52
N ALA A 54 12.73 12.32 -8.41
CA ALA A 54 12.93 11.19 -7.51
C ALA A 54 11.64 10.86 -6.73
N LEU A 55 10.89 11.87 -6.29
CA LEU A 55 9.58 11.71 -5.66
C LEU A 55 8.52 11.18 -6.65
N LEU A 56 8.61 11.56 -7.92
CA LEU A 56 7.75 11.00 -8.96
C LEU A 56 8.06 9.51 -9.15
N LEU A 57 9.34 9.15 -9.25
CA LEU A 57 9.76 7.74 -9.27
C LEU A 57 9.26 6.99 -8.02
N ALA A 58 9.39 7.62 -6.85
CA ALA A 58 8.86 7.16 -5.57
C ALA A 58 7.38 6.82 -5.63
N THR A 59 6.60 7.70 -6.26
CA THR A 59 5.15 7.55 -6.45
C THR A 59 4.83 6.39 -7.39
N ILE A 60 5.57 6.25 -8.49
CA ILE A 60 5.35 5.20 -9.49
C ILE A 60 5.53 3.81 -8.88
N TYR A 61 6.70 3.50 -8.30
CA TYR A 61 6.90 2.15 -7.76
C TYR A 61 6.03 1.88 -6.54
N ARG A 62 5.74 2.89 -5.70
CA ARG A 62 4.79 2.72 -4.58
C ARG A 62 3.38 2.41 -5.07
N THR A 63 2.96 2.98 -6.19
CA THR A 63 1.67 2.63 -6.80
C THR A 63 1.65 1.17 -7.23
N ILE A 64 2.71 0.71 -7.90
CA ILE A 64 2.85 -0.70 -8.34
C ILE A 64 2.84 -1.64 -7.11
N TYR A 65 3.61 -1.32 -6.08
CA TYR A 65 3.68 -2.12 -4.86
C TYR A 65 2.37 -2.09 -4.07
N GLY A 66 1.65 -0.96 -4.07
CA GLY A 66 0.32 -0.84 -3.48
C GLY A 66 -0.72 -1.74 -4.15
N VAL A 67 -0.71 -1.79 -5.49
CA VAL A 67 -1.54 -2.73 -6.25
C VAL A 67 -1.16 -4.18 -5.91
N LEU A 68 0.13 -4.50 -5.88
CA LEU A 68 0.62 -5.85 -5.58
C LEU A 68 0.27 -6.29 -4.15
N SER A 69 0.50 -5.42 -3.16
CA SER A 69 0.20 -5.62 -1.75
C SER A 69 -1.29 -5.92 -1.51
N THR A 70 -2.16 -5.12 -2.12
CA THR A 70 -3.61 -5.28 -1.98
C THR A 70 -4.15 -6.44 -2.80
N TYR A 71 -3.50 -6.81 -3.91
CA TYR A 71 -3.73 -8.07 -4.61
C TYR A 71 -3.38 -9.28 -3.74
N ILE A 72 -2.23 -9.27 -3.05
CA ILE A 72 -1.83 -10.35 -2.13
C ILE A 72 -2.83 -10.45 -0.97
N THR A 73 -3.25 -9.31 -0.42
CA THR A 73 -4.32 -9.26 0.59
C THR A 73 -5.59 -9.92 0.08
N ALA A 74 -6.04 -9.56 -1.12
CA ALA A 74 -7.21 -10.14 -1.76
C ALA A 74 -7.04 -11.65 -2.00
N ARG A 75 -5.84 -12.10 -2.36
CA ARG A 75 -5.53 -13.51 -2.64
C ARG A 75 -5.58 -14.37 -1.39
N LEU A 76 -5.12 -13.86 -0.25
CA LEU A 76 -5.09 -14.57 1.02
C LEU A 76 -6.40 -14.48 1.80
N ALA A 77 -7.28 -13.54 1.41
CA ALA A 77 -8.56 -13.31 2.06
C ALA A 77 -9.41 -14.59 2.14
N PRO A 78 -9.94 -14.95 3.32
CA PRO A 78 -10.76 -16.16 3.49
C PRO A 78 -12.13 -16.06 2.79
N SER A 79 -12.64 -14.85 2.59
CA SER A 79 -13.84 -14.58 1.80
C SER A 79 -13.86 -13.12 1.37
N ARG A 80 -14.64 -12.76 0.35
CA ARG A 80 -14.80 -11.37 -0.13
C ARG A 80 -13.45 -10.66 -0.39
N PRO A 81 -12.68 -11.12 -1.40
CA PRO A 81 -11.33 -10.62 -1.71
C PRO A 81 -11.27 -9.09 -1.91
N MET A 82 -12.25 -8.52 -2.61
CA MET A 82 -12.35 -7.08 -2.83
C MET A 82 -12.48 -6.28 -1.52
N GLN A 83 -13.28 -6.77 -0.57
CA GLN A 83 -13.46 -6.06 0.70
C GLN A 83 -12.18 -6.03 1.53
N HIS A 84 -11.40 -7.11 1.53
CA HIS A 84 -10.12 -7.16 2.23
C HIS A 84 -9.09 -6.23 1.56
N ALA A 85 -9.06 -6.19 0.23
CA ALA A 85 -8.20 -5.26 -0.50
C ALA A 85 -8.53 -3.80 -0.17
N LEU A 86 -9.82 -3.44 -0.20
CA LEU A 86 -10.28 -2.09 0.15
C LEU A 86 -10.06 -1.75 1.62
N ALA A 87 -10.19 -2.72 2.55
CA ALA A 87 -9.87 -2.51 3.95
C ALA A 87 -8.38 -2.21 4.15
N ALA A 88 -7.49 -2.95 3.49
CA ALA A 88 -6.06 -2.66 3.49
C ALA A 88 -5.76 -1.29 2.86
N GLY A 89 -6.42 -0.95 1.75
CA GLY A 89 -6.34 0.36 1.11
C GLY A 89 -6.78 1.50 2.03
N PHE A 90 -7.86 1.30 2.78
CA PHE A 90 -8.38 2.27 3.75
C PHE A 90 -7.41 2.49 4.91
N ILE A 91 -6.76 1.42 5.41
CA ILE A 91 -5.68 1.54 6.40
C ILE A 91 -4.55 2.40 5.81
N GLY A 92 -4.11 2.09 4.59
CA GLY A 92 -3.10 2.88 3.89
C GLY A 92 -3.51 4.34 3.71
N PHE A 93 -4.77 4.60 3.37
CA PHE A 93 -5.34 5.94 3.22
C PHE A 93 -5.28 6.74 4.53
N VAL A 94 -5.72 6.15 5.64
CA VAL A 94 -5.65 6.78 6.96
C VAL A 94 -4.20 7.05 7.36
N VAL A 95 -3.30 6.09 7.16
CA VAL A 95 -1.86 6.27 7.45
C VAL A 95 -1.26 7.39 6.59
N SER A 96 -1.61 7.47 5.31
CA SER A 96 -1.15 8.54 4.42
C SER A 96 -1.67 9.91 4.86
N ILE A 97 -2.93 10.02 5.30
CA ILE A 97 -3.48 11.27 5.86
C ILE A 97 -2.73 11.67 7.13
N VAL A 98 -2.56 10.74 8.06
CA VAL A 98 -1.84 10.99 9.31
C VAL A 98 -0.41 11.46 9.03
N GLY A 99 0.27 10.80 8.08
CA GLY A 99 1.60 11.22 7.61
C GLY A 99 1.59 12.63 7.03
N ALA A 100 0.65 12.93 6.13
CA ALA A 100 0.51 14.25 5.51
C ALA A 100 0.28 15.36 6.55
N VAL A 101 -0.65 15.15 7.49
CA VAL A 101 -0.95 16.11 8.57
C VAL A 101 0.25 16.29 9.50
N ALA A 102 0.93 15.19 9.84
CA ALA A 102 2.08 15.22 10.74
C ALA A 102 3.30 15.95 10.15
N THR A 103 3.40 16.07 8.82
CA THR A 103 4.52 16.74 8.14
C THR A 103 4.16 18.08 7.49
N TRP A 104 2.87 18.42 7.38
CA TRP A 104 2.33 19.54 6.60
C TRP A 104 2.99 20.90 6.81
N ASN A 105 3.39 21.23 8.05
CA ASN A 105 3.99 22.53 8.40
C ASN A 105 5.41 22.39 8.96
N LYS A 106 6.07 21.25 8.80
CA LYS A 106 7.40 21.01 9.38
C LYS A 106 8.56 21.48 8.49
N GLY A 107 8.28 22.40 7.57
CA GLY A 107 9.27 23.04 6.71
C GLY A 107 9.70 22.19 5.49
N PRO A 108 10.61 22.71 4.66
CA PRO A 108 11.01 22.09 3.39
C PRO A 108 11.71 20.73 3.56
N ALA A 109 12.14 20.37 4.78
CA ALA A 109 12.75 19.09 5.09
C ALA A 109 11.90 17.88 4.63
N PHE A 110 10.57 18.00 4.64
CA PHE A 110 9.64 16.91 4.31
C PHE A 110 9.23 16.87 2.83
N GLY A 111 9.84 17.71 1.99
CA GLY A 111 9.55 17.77 0.56
C GLY A 111 8.25 18.52 0.24
N PRO A 112 7.87 18.53 -1.05
CA PRO A 112 6.72 19.27 -1.54
C PRO A 112 5.38 18.60 -1.15
N HIS A 113 4.36 19.41 -0.85
CA HIS A 113 3.07 18.92 -0.34
C HIS A 113 2.30 18.05 -1.34
N TRP A 114 2.61 18.12 -2.63
CA TRP A 114 1.94 17.30 -3.65
C TRP A 114 2.20 15.80 -3.41
N TYR A 115 3.38 15.44 -2.90
CA TYR A 115 3.79 14.05 -2.72
C TYR A 115 2.92 13.30 -1.69
N PRO A 116 2.75 13.78 -0.44
CA PRO A 116 1.85 13.14 0.51
C PRO A 116 0.39 13.15 0.02
N LEU A 117 -0.06 14.18 -0.70
CA LEU A 117 -1.39 14.20 -1.32
C LEU A 117 -1.55 13.11 -2.38
N ALA A 118 -0.52 12.87 -3.21
CA ALA A 118 -0.52 11.79 -4.19
C ALA A 118 -0.70 10.43 -3.51
N LEU A 119 -0.01 10.19 -2.39
CA LEU A 119 -0.15 8.94 -1.62
C LEU A 119 -1.57 8.77 -1.04
N VAL A 120 -2.18 9.86 -0.56
CA VAL A 120 -3.58 9.84 -0.08
C VAL A 120 -4.53 9.52 -1.22
N VAL A 121 -4.42 10.21 -2.36
CA VAL A 121 -5.31 10.04 -3.51
C VAL A 121 -5.18 8.65 -4.11
N LEU A 122 -3.96 8.12 -4.21
CA LEU A 122 -3.68 6.82 -4.84
C LEU A 122 -4.03 5.62 -3.96
N ALA A 123 -4.18 5.80 -2.65
CA ALA A 123 -4.39 4.69 -1.71
C ALA A 123 -5.62 3.83 -2.05
N MET A 124 -6.75 4.46 -2.40
CA MET A 124 -7.98 3.75 -2.73
C MET A 124 -8.00 3.17 -4.16
N PRO A 125 -7.59 3.92 -5.21
CA PRO A 125 -7.47 3.38 -6.57
C PRO A 125 -6.55 2.16 -6.66
N MET A 126 -5.38 2.18 -6.01
CA MET A 126 -4.44 1.06 -6.06
C MET A 126 -5.00 -0.18 -5.36
N ALA A 127 -5.71 0.01 -4.24
CA ALA A 127 -6.37 -1.06 -3.51
C ALA A 127 -7.51 -1.72 -4.30
N TRP A 128 -8.32 -0.88 -4.95
CA TRP A 128 -9.36 -1.36 -5.85
C TRP A 128 -8.76 -2.15 -7.02
N ALA A 129 -7.69 -1.65 -7.65
CA ALA A 129 -7.05 -2.32 -8.77
C ALA A 129 -6.50 -3.70 -8.36
N GLY A 130 -5.78 -3.78 -7.24
CA GLY A 130 -5.26 -5.05 -6.70
C GLY A 130 -6.37 -6.03 -6.36
N GLY A 131 -7.44 -5.56 -5.72
CA GLY A 131 -8.63 -6.38 -5.45
C GLY A 131 -9.34 -6.85 -6.72
N LYS A 132 -9.41 -5.99 -7.75
CA LYS A 132 -10.09 -6.30 -9.00
C LYS A 132 -9.35 -7.37 -9.79
N LEU A 133 -8.02 -7.31 -9.84
CA LEU A 133 -7.20 -8.36 -10.45
C LEU A 133 -7.54 -9.74 -9.89
N ARG A 134 -7.63 -9.86 -8.55
CA ARG A 134 -7.97 -11.14 -7.92
C ARG A 134 -9.40 -11.59 -8.22
N VAL A 135 -10.36 -10.66 -8.20
CA VAL A 135 -11.76 -10.99 -8.53
C VAL A 135 -11.89 -11.46 -9.98
N THR A 136 -11.19 -10.82 -10.93
CA THR A 136 -11.20 -11.23 -12.33
C THR A 136 -10.62 -12.62 -12.51
N GLN A 137 -9.48 -12.93 -11.89
CA GLN A 137 -8.89 -14.28 -11.91
C GLN A 137 -9.88 -15.35 -11.45
N LEU A 138 -10.52 -15.14 -10.29
CA LEU A 138 -11.49 -16.09 -9.75
C LEU A 138 -12.71 -16.31 -10.65
N ARG A 139 -13.10 -15.31 -11.45
CA ARG A 139 -14.19 -15.44 -12.43
C ARG A 139 -13.75 -16.26 -13.64
N THR A 140 -12.53 -16.04 -14.13
CA THR A 140 -11.96 -16.80 -15.24
C THR A 140 -11.82 -18.27 -14.87
N ASP A 141 -11.30 -18.58 -13.69
CA ASP A 141 -11.13 -19.96 -13.20
C ASP A 141 -12.46 -20.70 -13.07
N ALA A 142 -13.55 -20.01 -12.71
CA ALA A 142 -14.89 -20.60 -12.58
C ALA A 142 -15.61 -20.79 -13.92
N ALA A 143 -15.11 -20.21 -15.01
CA ALA A 143 -15.67 -20.34 -16.35
C ALA A 143 -15.00 -21.47 -17.16
N GLN A 144 -13.97 -22.12 -16.61
CA GLN A 144 -13.30 -23.31 -17.15
C GLN A 144 -13.88 -24.58 -16.51
#